data_AF-A0A3E2H8Q7-F1
#
_entry.id   AF-A0A3E2H8Q7-F1
#
_cell.length_a   1.000
_cell.length_b   1.000
_cell.length_c   1.000
_cell.angle_alpha   90.00
_cell.angle_beta   90.00
_cell.angle_gamma   90.00
#
_symmetry.space_group_name_H-M   'P 1'
#
loop_
_entity.id
_entity.type
_entity.pdbx_description
1 polymer ?
#
loop_
_entity_poly.entity_id
_entity_poly.type
_entity_poly.pdbx_seq_one_letter_code
_entity_poly.pdbx_strand_id
1 'polypeptide(L)'
;MLKFAKLRLVKESEKFIFKQTGNPDAIHPFAVPSDTGVFVELLVNSTPGQNLLAASEMVSYATFMNIWSKVTGHPSEAQEISVEEADKSALGGFAREIAESNATSAEFCWGERLVLPKDLDPNVKITSLRSYIKNEDY
;
A
#
# COMPACT_ATOMS: atom_id res chain seq x y z
N MET A 1 -6.24 -0.97 8.84
CA MET A 1 -6.13 -0.76 7.38
C MET A 1 -6.74 -1.91 6.54
N LEU A 2 -6.88 -3.15 7.06
CA LEU A 2 -7.26 -4.32 6.25
C LEU A 2 -8.75 -4.53 5.90
N LYS A 3 -9.70 -3.92 6.63
CA LYS A 3 -11.11 -3.96 6.19
C LYS A 3 -11.36 -3.20 4.88
N PHE A 4 -10.42 -2.33 4.48
CA PHE A 4 -10.56 -1.50 3.26
C PHE A 4 -10.15 -2.22 1.97
N ALA A 5 -9.26 -3.22 2.03
CA ALA A 5 -8.91 -4.03 0.87
C ALA A 5 -10.13 -4.82 0.34
N LYS A 6 -11.00 -5.30 1.25
CA LYS A 6 -12.27 -5.97 0.88
C LYS A 6 -13.29 -5.05 0.19
N LEU A 7 -13.20 -3.73 0.36
CA LEU A 7 -14.09 -2.78 -0.32
C LEU A 7 -13.70 -2.54 -1.79
N ARG A 8 -12.43 -2.77 -2.16
CA ARG A 8 -11.90 -2.47 -3.50
C ARG A 8 -11.47 -3.70 -4.30
N LEU A 9 -11.37 -4.87 -3.66
CA LEU A 9 -11.13 -6.13 -4.33
C LEU A 9 -12.47 -6.75 -4.74
N VAL A 10 -12.78 -6.70 -6.03
CA VAL A 10 -14.04 -7.22 -6.60
C VAL A 10 -13.72 -8.47 -7.41
N LYS A 11 -14.51 -9.52 -7.26
CA LYS A 11 -14.41 -10.68 -8.15
C LYS A 11 -15.19 -10.39 -9.44
N GLU A 12 -14.50 -10.32 -10.56
CA GLU A 12 -15.10 -10.17 -11.89
C GLU A 12 -14.76 -11.41 -12.73
N SER A 13 -15.76 -12.23 -13.01
CA SER A 13 -15.61 -13.55 -13.66
C SER A 13 -14.63 -14.46 -12.89
N GLU A 14 -13.47 -14.79 -13.49
CA GLU A 14 -12.45 -15.68 -12.92
C GLU A 14 -11.27 -14.92 -12.30
N LYS A 15 -11.34 -13.58 -12.25
CA LYS A 15 -10.24 -12.71 -11.81
C LYS A 15 -10.69 -11.79 -10.67
N PHE A 16 -9.76 -11.47 -9.78
CA PHE A 16 -9.97 -10.43 -8.77
C PHE A 16 -9.42 -9.10 -9.26
N ILE A 17 -10.25 -8.07 -9.22
CA ILE A 17 -9.93 -6.72 -9.67
C ILE A 17 -9.76 -5.84 -8.45
N PHE A 18 -8.58 -5.27 -8.27
CA PHE A 18 -8.31 -4.28 -7.25
C PHE A 18 -8.46 -2.89 -7.84
N LYS A 19 -9.62 -2.27 -7.60
CA LYS A 19 -9.94 -0.94 -8.13
C LYS A 19 -9.25 0.14 -7.33
N GLN A 20 -8.45 0.97 -7.98
CA GLN A 20 -7.70 2.06 -7.35
C GLN A 20 -7.75 3.32 -8.20
N THR A 21 -7.53 4.47 -7.57
CA THR A 21 -7.38 5.74 -8.27
C THR A 21 -5.91 6.07 -8.44
N GLY A 22 -5.56 6.68 -9.57
CA GLY A 22 -4.18 6.92 -9.96
C GLY A 22 -3.54 5.71 -10.66
N ASN A 23 -2.41 5.98 -11.33
CA ASN A 23 -1.70 5.01 -12.14
C ASN A 23 -1.34 3.73 -11.31
N PRO A 24 -1.80 2.53 -11.69
CA PRO A 24 -1.52 1.29 -10.97
C PRO A 24 -0.05 0.89 -10.90
N ASP A 25 0.79 1.47 -11.78
CA ASP A 25 2.24 1.29 -11.82
C ASP A 25 3.01 2.33 -10.98
N ALA A 26 2.32 3.34 -10.42
CA ALA A 26 2.94 4.27 -9.48
C ALA A 26 3.42 3.54 -8.22
N ILE A 27 4.58 3.95 -7.69
CA ILE A 27 5.21 3.30 -6.53
C ILE A 27 4.64 3.88 -5.23
N HIS A 28 4.12 3.01 -4.37
CA HIS A 28 3.58 3.37 -3.05
C HIS A 28 4.34 2.65 -1.93
N PRO A 29 4.44 3.28 -0.73
CA PRO A 29 4.92 2.65 0.48
C PRO A 29 3.86 1.71 1.04
N PHE A 30 4.24 0.46 1.25
CA PHE A 30 3.44 -0.49 2.01
C PHE A 30 4.06 -0.70 3.38
N ALA A 31 3.32 -0.39 4.44
CA ALA A 31 3.69 -0.68 5.81
C ALA A 31 2.97 -1.94 6.29
N VAL A 32 3.73 -2.98 6.65
CA VAL A 32 3.16 -4.13 7.36
C VAL A 32 2.88 -3.72 8.80
N PRO A 33 1.63 -3.83 9.30
CA PRO A 33 1.27 -3.28 10.61
C PRO A 33 2.10 -3.81 11.78
N SER A 34 2.50 -5.09 11.75
CA SER A 34 3.32 -5.70 12.80
C SER A 34 4.73 -5.11 12.91
N ASP A 35 5.22 -4.45 11.86
CA ASP A 35 6.55 -3.81 11.84
C ASP A 35 6.52 -2.41 12.47
N THR A 36 5.35 -1.90 12.90
CA THR A 36 5.22 -0.54 13.43
C THR A 36 6.19 -0.26 14.58
N GLY A 37 6.41 -1.22 15.47
CA GLY A 37 7.38 -1.09 16.55
C GLY A 37 8.82 -0.87 16.06
N VAL A 38 9.21 -1.56 14.99
CA VAL A 38 10.52 -1.42 14.35
C VAL A 38 10.69 -0.02 13.75
N PHE A 39 9.66 0.50 13.07
CA PHE A 39 9.70 1.86 12.52
C PHE A 39 9.81 2.94 13.59
N VAL A 40 9.09 2.77 14.71
CA VAL A 40 9.16 3.70 15.85
C VAL A 40 10.55 3.67 16.49
N GLU A 41 11.12 2.48 16.70
CA GLU A 41 12.47 2.33 17.24
C GLU A 41 13.52 3.01 16.35
N LEU A 42 13.44 2.82 15.03
CA LEU A 42 14.31 3.51 14.08
C LEU A 42 14.19 5.03 14.19
N LEU A 43 12.97 5.56 14.26
CA LEU A 43 12.74 7.00 14.34
C LEU A 43 13.28 7.59 15.64
N VAL A 44 13.04 6.94 16.78
CA VAL A 44 13.49 7.41 18.10
C VAL A 44 15.01 7.43 18.21
N ASN A 45 15.69 6.49 17.56
CA ASN A 45 17.16 6.41 17.56
C ASN A 45 17.83 7.18 16.40
N SER A 46 17.05 7.80 15.51
CA SER A 46 17.55 8.55 14.38
C SER A 46 18.07 9.94 14.78
N THR A 47 18.78 10.61 13.86
CA THR A 47 19.20 11.99 14.11
C THR A 47 17.97 12.90 14.10
N PRO A 48 17.82 13.85 15.05
CA PRO A 48 16.69 14.77 15.06
C PRO A 48 16.49 15.51 13.72
N GLY A 49 15.23 15.75 13.36
CA GLY A 49 14.86 16.49 12.14
C GLY A 49 14.77 15.64 10.87
N GLN A 50 14.86 14.31 10.97
CA GLN A 50 14.58 13.40 9.86
C GLN A 50 13.09 13.07 9.77
N ASN A 51 12.59 12.86 8.53
CA ASN A 51 11.24 12.39 8.25
C ASN A 51 11.31 10.93 7.75
N LEU A 52 11.01 9.97 8.62
CA LEU A 52 10.97 8.55 8.25
C LEU A 52 9.66 8.22 7.52
N LEU A 53 9.77 7.74 6.28
CA LEU A 53 8.66 7.08 5.60
C LEU A 53 8.65 5.62 6.00
N ALA A 54 7.72 5.26 6.89
CA ALA A 54 7.55 3.88 7.37
C ALA A 54 7.05 2.98 6.23
N ALA A 55 7.97 2.25 5.59
CA ALA A 55 7.67 1.34 4.50
C ALA A 55 8.42 0.01 4.66
N SER A 56 7.69 -1.09 4.69
CA SER A 56 8.24 -2.44 4.58
C SER A 56 8.75 -2.71 3.17
N GLU A 57 7.98 -2.29 2.17
CA GLU A 57 8.35 -2.33 0.74
C GLU A 57 7.78 -1.13 -0.02
N MET A 58 8.50 -0.68 -1.05
CA MET A 58 8.05 0.33 -2.01
C MET A 58 7.72 -0.39 -3.32
N VAL A 59 6.44 -0.55 -3.63
CA VAL A 59 5.99 -1.26 -4.84
C VAL A 59 4.74 -0.60 -5.44
N SER A 60 4.43 -0.94 -6.69
CA SER A 60 3.17 -0.51 -7.31
C SER A 60 1.99 -1.40 -6.90
N TYR A 61 0.77 -0.90 -7.07
CA TYR A 61 -0.43 -1.71 -6.85
C TYR A 61 -0.51 -2.90 -7.83
N ALA A 62 -0.04 -2.72 -9.08
CA ALA A 62 0.10 -3.82 -10.03
C ALA A 62 1.06 -4.91 -9.50
N THR A 63 2.20 -4.51 -8.93
CA THR A 63 3.16 -5.44 -8.31
C THR A 63 2.57 -6.12 -7.08
N PHE A 64 1.88 -5.37 -6.22
CA PHE A 64 1.17 -5.93 -5.06
C PHE A 64 0.17 -7.01 -5.47
N MET A 65 -0.67 -6.76 -6.49
CA MET A 65 -1.65 -7.74 -6.97
C MET A 65 -0.99 -8.94 -7.66
N ASN A 66 0.16 -8.76 -8.32
CA ASN A 66 0.95 -9.88 -8.82
C ASN A 66 1.49 -10.78 -7.68
N ILE A 67 1.98 -10.18 -6.59
CA ILE A 67 2.39 -10.93 -5.40
C ILE A 67 1.19 -11.67 -4.80
N TRP A 68 0.07 -10.97 -4.65
CA TRP A 68 -1.18 -11.57 -4.15
C TRP A 68 -1.58 -12.79 -4.98
N SER A 69 -1.62 -12.66 -6.31
CA SER A 69 -1.96 -13.77 -7.21
C SER A 69 -1.05 -14.98 -7.04
N LYS A 70 0.26 -14.74 -6.92
CA LYS A 70 1.26 -15.81 -6.73
C LYS A 70 1.13 -16.51 -5.38
N VAL A 71 0.63 -15.82 -4.36
CA VAL A 71 0.45 -16.39 -3.02
C VAL A 71 -0.89 -17.12 -2.89
N THR A 72 -1.97 -16.57 -3.42
CA THR A 72 -3.33 -17.13 -3.29
C THR A 72 -3.69 -18.12 -4.39
N GLY A 73 -2.98 -18.08 -5.52
CA GLY A 73 -3.30 -18.88 -6.71
C GLY A 73 -4.48 -18.33 -7.52
N HIS A 74 -5.05 -17.18 -7.13
CA HIS A 74 -6.14 -16.54 -7.85
C HIS A 74 -5.61 -15.49 -8.82
N PRO A 75 -6.03 -15.50 -10.10
CA PRO A 75 -5.70 -14.42 -11.03
C PRO A 75 -6.19 -13.07 -10.50
N SER A 76 -5.37 -12.02 -10.63
CA SER A 76 -5.78 -10.67 -10.27
C SER A 76 -5.10 -9.57 -11.08
N GLU A 77 -5.65 -8.36 -11.01
CA GLU A 77 -5.01 -7.13 -11.49
C GLU A 77 -5.39 -5.92 -10.64
N ALA A 78 -4.59 -4.87 -10.76
CA ALA A 78 -4.96 -3.53 -10.33
C ALA A 78 -5.57 -2.78 -11.52
N GLN A 79 -6.72 -2.14 -11.31
CA GLN A 79 -7.41 -1.36 -12.33
C GLN A 79 -7.57 0.07 -11.85
N GLU A 80 -7.20 1.03 -12.70
CA GLU A 80 -7.46 2.44 -12.46
C GLU A 80 -8.94 2.77 -12.67
N ILE A 81 -9.51 3.51 -11.71
CA ILE A 81 -10.86 4.09 -11.76
C ILE A 81 -10.81 5.58 -11.41
N SER A 82 -11.87 6.33 -11.71
CA SER A 82 -11.94 7.74 -11.34
C SER A 82 -12.25 7.92 -9.85
N VAL A 83 -11.98 9.11 -9.32
CA VAL A 83 -12.36 9.50 -7.95
C VAL A 83 -13.88 9.41 -7.76
N GLU A 84 -14.66 9.85 -8.76
CA GLU A 84 -16.12 9.82 -8.74
C GLU A 84 -16.68 8.39 -8.76
N GLU A 85 -16.01 7.46 -9.44
CA GLU A 85 -16.37 6.05 -9.36
C GLU A 85 -16.06 5.48 -7.97
N ALA A 86 -14.87 5.76 -7.44
CA ALA A 86 -14.45 5.29 -6.13
C ALA A 86 -15.35 5.83 -5.01
N ASP A 87 -15.77 7.09 -5.06
CA ASP A 87 -16.62 7.76 -4.07
C ASP A 87 -17.95 7.03 -3.84
N LYS A 88 -18.47 6.33 -4.86
CA LYS A 88 -19.71 5.55 -4.77
C LYS A 88 -19.59 4.30 -3.89
N SER A 89 -18.37 3.89 -3.52
CA SER A 89 -18.12 2.65 -2.78
C SER A 89 -18.35 2.75 -1.27
N ALA A 90 -18.38 3.95 -0.69
CA ALA A 90 -18.68 4.15 0.72
C ALA A 90 -19.37 5.50 0.99
N LEU A 91 -20.28 5.52 1.97
CA LEU A 91 -20.99 6.74 2.35
C LEU A 91 -20.12 7.68 3.19
N GLY A 92 -20.48 8.96 3.18
CA GLY A 92 -19.90 9.98 4.08
C GLY A 92 -18.57 10.59 3.61
N GLY A 93 -18.26 10.52 2.31
CA GLY A 93 -17.04 11.13 1.73
C GLY A 93 -15.74 10.38 2.02
N PHE A 94 -15.80 9.31 2.81
CA PHE A 94 -14.63 8.52 3.17
C PHE A 94 -13.97 7.84 1.95
N ALA A 95 -14.76 7.35 0.99
CA ALA A 95 -14.22 6.75 -0.22
C ALA A 95 -13.52 7.77 -1.12
N ARG A 96 -14.07 8.99 -1.22
CA ARG A 96 -13.44 10.12 -1.91
C ARG A 96 -12.10 10.50 -1.29
N GLU A 97 -12.02 10.63 0.03
CA GLU A 97 -10.76 10.97 0.71
C GLU A 97 -9.63 9.99 0.36
N ILE A 98 -9.92 8.68 0.41
CA ILE A 98 -8.94 7.66 0.01
C ILE A 98 -8.62 7.76 -1.47
N ALA A 99 -9.62 8.01 -2.32
CA ALA A 99 -9.45 8.11 -3.75
C ALA A 99 -8.59 9.31 -4.16
N GLU A 100 -8.83 10.48 -3.58
CA GLU A 100 -8.05 11.69 -3.81
C GLU A 100 -6.63 11.52 -3.26
N SER A 101 -6.47 10.92 -2.08
CA SER A 101 -5.15 10.60 -1.50
C SER A 101 -4.32 9.66 -2.38
N ASN A 102 -4.95 8.61 -2.92
CA ASN A 102 -4.27 7.65 -3.79
C ASN A 102 -3.90 8.27 -5.13
N ALA A 103 -4.81 9.04 -5.76
CA ALA A 103 -4.52 9.74 -7.01
C ALA A 103 -3.39 10.76 -6.82
N THR A 104 -3.46 11.56 -5.74
CA THR A 104 -2.43 12.55 -5.41
C THR A 104 -1.08 11.89 -5.18
N SER A 105 -1.01 10.82 -4.37
CA SER A 105 0.26 10.15 -4.12
C SER A 105 0.81 9.41 -5.33
N ALA A 106 -0.04 8.96 -6.25
CA ALA A 106 0.40 8.38 -7.53
C ALA A 106 1.00 9.43 -8.47
N GLU A 107 0.49 10.67 -8.45
CA GLU A 107 0.99 11.78 -9.28
C GLU A 107 2.22 12.47 -8.67
N PHE A 108 2.20 12.71 -7.36
CA PHE A 108 3.17 13.57 -6.68
C PHE A 108 4.10 12.83 -5.71
N CYS A 109 4.02 11.50 -5.63
CA CYS A 109 4.74 10.68 -4.65
C CYS A 109 4.40 11.07 -3.19
N TRP A 110 5.28 10.73 -2.23
CA TRP A 110 5.02 10.85 -0.79
C TRP A 110 5.73 12.02 -0.11
N GLY A 111 6.31 12.92 -0.92
CA GLY A 111 7.08 14.08 -0.47
C GLY A 111 8.57 13.95 -0.70
N GLU A 112 9.28 15.03 -0.41
CA GLU A 112 10.72 15.16 -0.58
C GLU A 112 11.46 14.99 0.75
N ARG A 113 12.75 14.61 0.69
CA ARG A 113 13.64 14.50 1.86
C ARG A 113 13.15 13.49 2.92
N LEU A 114 12.57 12.39 2.46
CA LEU A 114 12.23 11.24 3.30
C LEU A 114 13.42 10.30 3.41
N VAL A 115 13.56 9.66 4.57
CA VAL A 115 14.44 8.51 4.75
C VAL A 115 13.59 7.24 4.83
N LEU A 116 14.07 6.16 4.23
CA LEU A 116 13.48 4.83 4.35
C LEU A 116 14.11 4.08 5.52
N PRO A 117 13.46 3.02 6.05
CA PRO A 117 14.02 2.24 7.15
C PRO A 117 15.45 1.74 6.90
N LYS A 118 15.76 1.34 5.65
CA LYS A 118 17.08 0.86 5.25
C LYS A 118 18.15 1.95 5.15
N ASP A 119 17.75 3.22 5.00
CA ASP A 119 18.67 4.35 5.02
C ASP A 119 19.12 4.67 6.46
N LEU A 120 18.29 4.32 7.45
CA LEU A 120 18.60 4.46 8.87
C LEU A 120 19.34 3.25 9.43
N ASP A 121 18.93 2.03 9.05
CA ASP A 121 19.63 0.78 9.36
C ASP A 121 19.55 -0.19 8.18
N PRO A 122 20.66 -0.45 7.46
CA PRO A 122 20.67 -1.38 6.32
C PRO A 122 20.38 -2.83 6.71
N ASN A 123 20.47 -3.19 8.01
CA ASN A 123 20.21 -4.53 8.52
C ASN A 123 18.80 -4.71 9.09
N VAL A 124 17.98 -3.65 9.11
CA VAL A 124 16.64 -3.66 9.70
C VAL A 124 15.84 -4.87 9.19
N LYS A 125 15.21 -5.58 10.13
CA LYS A 125 14.34 -6.72 9.82
C LYS A 125 12.90 -6.25 9.79
N ILE A 126 12.35 -6.21 8.59
CA ILE A 126 10.95 -5.86 8.32
C ILE A 126 10.31 -6.97 7.49
N THR A 127 9.01 -7.16 7.68
CA THR A 127 8.23 -8.22 7.05
C THR A 127 8.03 -7.91 5.57
N SER A 128 8.38 -8.84 4.69
CA SER A 128 8.11 -8.67 3.26
C SER A 128 6.62 -8.74 2.95
N LEU A 129 6.17 -8.04 1.91
CA LEU A 129 4.78 -8.09 1.45
C LEU A 129 4.33 -9.51 1.12
N ARG A 130 5.21 -10.32 0.51
CA ARG A 130 4.90 -11.73 0.24
C ARG A 130 4.66 -12.53 1.53
N SER A 131 5.49 -12.32 2.55
CA SER A 131 5.34 -13.02 3.84
C SER A 131 4.08 -12.54 4.55
N TYR A 132 3.83 -11.25 4.52
CA TYR A 132 2.61 -10.64 5.04
C TYR A 132 1.38 -11.26 4.37
N ILE A 133 1.31 -11.24 3.04
CA ILE A 133 0.17 -11.76 2.30
C ILE A 133 -0.05 -13.26 2.57
N LYS A 134 1.02 -14.04 2.74
CA LYS A 134 0.92 -15.47 3.03
C LYS A 134 0.30 -15.77 4.40
N ASN A 135 0.46 -14.87 5.36
CA ASN A 135 0.03 -15.08 6.74
C ASN A 135 -1.32 -14.43 7.08
N GLU A 136 -1.91 -13.69 6.14
CA GLU A 136 -3.23 -13.09 6.27
C GLU A 136 -4.32 -14.02 5.72
N ASP A 137 -5.51 -13.95 6.32
CA ASP A 137 -6.71 -14.67 5.88
C ASP A 137 -7.47 -13.83 4.84
N TYR A 138 -7.18 -14.05 3.55
CA TYR A 138 -7.76 -13.34 2.41
C TYR A 138 -9.06 -13.94 1.90
#